data_AF-A0A358ACT8-F1
#
_entry.id   AF-A0A358ACT8-F1
#
_cell.length_a   1.000
_cell.length_b   1.000
_cell.length_c   1.000
_cell.angle_alpha   90.00
_cell.angle_beta   90.00
_cell.angle_gamma   90.00
#
_symmetry.space_group_name_H-M   'P 1'
#
loop_
_entity.id
_entity.type
_entity.pdbx_description
1 polymer ?
#
loop_
_entity_poly.entity_id
_entity_poly.type
_entity_poly.pdbx_seq_one_letter_code
_entity_poly.pdbx_strand_id
1 'polypeptide(L)'
;YNLDAIISVGYRINSLRGTQFRIWATQHLKEYMIKGFTMDDERLESGQVPKPYFQELEERIRKIRTSEANFYQKVRDVFATSADYNPKLGYAKSFFSTVQNKFHYAITGLTAAEIVNSRIDSAKENLGLTNWKGEIITRDQAEVAKNYLQELELKRLNLLVEQFLSFAELQSVEQRVMYMRDWLVKLDDFLILNDKEILNDAGGVSHKEMEQKVREELMKYNQKMLEK
;
A
#
# COMPACT_ATOMS: atom_id res chain seq x y z
N TYR A 1 15.25 -18.51 -23.88
CA TYR A 1 16.67 -18.75 -23.52
C TYR A 1 16.75 -19.91 -22.53
N ASN A 2 17.76 -20.79 -22.63
CA ASN A 2 17.97 -21.87 -21.66
C ASN A 2 18.87 -21.36 -20.52
N LEU A 3 18.27 -21.14 -19.34
CA LEU A 3 18.94 -20.56 -18.18
C LEU A 3 20.06 -21.47 -17.65
N ASP A 4 19.85 -22.79 -17.65
CA ASP A 4 20.81 -23.77 -17.13
C ASP A 4 22.09 -23.83 -17.99
N ALA A 5 21.93 -23.70 -19.31
CA ALA A 5 23.06 -23.60 -20.23
C ALA A 5 23.85 -22.30 -20.00
N ILE A 6 23.17 -21.18 -19.78
CA ILE A 6 23.78 -19.87 -19.53
C ILE A 6 24.54 -19.86 -18.19
N ILE A 7 23.94 -20.39 -17.12
CA ILE A 7 24.57 -20.53 -15.81
C ILE A 7 25.77 -21.49 -15.88
N SER A 8 25.64 -22.60 -16.60
CA SER A 8 26.73 -23.58 -16.77
C SER A 8 27.95 -22.97 -17.45
N VAL A 9 27.77 -22.16 -18.50
CA VAL A 9 28.87 -21.45 -19.17
C VAL A 9 29.46 -20.36 -18.28
N GLY A 10 28.62 -19.68 -17.50
CA GLY A 10 29.01 -18.60 -16.58
C GLY A 10 29.86 -19.04 -15.40
N TYR A 11 29.59 -20.21 -14.82
CA TYR A 11 30.24 -20.68 -13.59
C TYR A 11 31.27 -21.80 -13.78
N ARG A 12 31.21 -22.61 -14.84
CA ARG A 12 32.10 -23.78 -14.99
C ARG A 12 33.29 -23.61 -15.92
N ILE A 13 33.35 -22.55 -16.74
CA ILE A 13 34.35 -22.44 -17.81
C ILE A 13 35.11 -21.11 -17.71
N ASN A 14 36.44 -21.18 -17.56
CA ASN A 14 37.37 -20.05 -17.67
C ASN A 14 37.49 -19.57 -19.13
N SER A 15 36.37 -19.11 -19.70
CA SER A 15 36.30 -18.55 -21.05
C SER A 15 36.09 -17.04 -20.99
N LEU A 16 36.47 -16.34 -22.06
CA LEU A 16 36.20 -14.90 -22.21
C LEU A 16 34.70 -14.59 -22.04
N ARG A 17 33.83 -15.46 -22.60
CA ARG A 17 32.36 -15.36 -22.45
C ARG A 17 31.91 -15.58 -21.00
N GLY A 18 32.52 -16.53 -20.28
CA GLY A 18 32.25 -16.76 -18.85
C GLY A 18 32.68 -15.57 -17.98
N THR A 19 33.78 -14.89 -18.32
CA THR A 19 34.19 -13.64 -17.67
C THR A 19 33.21 -12.49 -17.94
N GLN A 20 32.78 -12.30 -19.19
CA GLN A 20 31.77 -11.30 -19.55
C GLN A 20 30.44 -11.55 -18.82
N PHE A 21 29.97 -12.80 -18.78
CA PHE A 21 28.77 -13.17 -18.04
C PHE A 21 28.89 -12.86 -16.55
N ARG A 22 30.03 -13.18 -15.90
CA ARG A 22 30.24 -12.87 -14.48
C ARG A 22 30.23 -11.37 -14.21
N ILE A 23 30.83 -10.56 -15.08
CA ILE A 23 30.78 -9.09 -14.97
C ILE A 23 29.32 -8.62 -15.04
N TRP A 24 28.59 -9.06 -16.07
CA TRP A 24 27.18 -8.72 -16.27
C TRP A 24 26.30 -9.17 -15.07
N ALA A 25 26.42 -10.41 -14.63
CA ALA A 25 25.66 -10.95 -13.51
C ALA A 25 25.99 -10.23 -12.20
N THR A 26 27.27 -9.93 -11.95
CA THR A 26 27.69 -9.19 -10.75
C THR A 26 27.13 -7.78 -10.74
N GLN A 27 27.07 -7.10 -11.88
CA GLN A 27 26.47 -5.78 -12.00
C GLN A 27 24.99 -5.79 -11.62
N HIS A 28 24.21 -6.74 -12.16
CA HIS A 28 22.78 -6.85 -11.85
C HIS A 28 22.51 -7.33 -10.42
N LEU A 29 23.27 -8.29 -9.90
CA LEU A 29 23.15 -8.70 -8.51
C LEU A 29 23.47 -7.55 -7.55
N LYS A 30 24.51 -6.76 -7.84
CA LYS A 30 24.86 -5.57 -7.06
C LYS A 30 23.74 -4.54 -7.09
N GLU A 31 23.16 -4.29 -8.26
CA GLU A 31 22.01 -3.40 -8.39
C GLU A 31 20.83 -3.88 -7.55
N TYR A 32 20.45 -5.16 -7.66
CA TYR A 32 19.37 -5.74 -6.88
C TYR A 32 19.63 -5.64 -5.37
N MET A 33 20.86 -5.91 -4.92
CA MET A 33 21.22 -5.82 -3.50
C MET A 33 21.12 -4.39 -2.93
N ILE A 34 21.38 -3.36 -3.75
CA ILE A 34 21.35 -1.95 -3.32
C ILE A 34 19.94 -1.37 -3.46
N LYS A 35 19.29 -1.57 -4.61
CA LYS A 35 18.01 -0.93 -4.96
C LYS A 35 16.80 -1.79 -4.60
N GLY A 36 16.96 -3.10 -4.45
CA GLY A 36 15.87 -4.06 -4.28
C GLY A 36 15.20 -4.51 -5.60
N PHE A 37 15.69 -4.07 -6.75
CA PHE A 37 15.17 -4.46 -8.07
C PHE A 37 16.25 -4.36 -9.16
N THR A 38 16.04 -5.06 -10.28
CA THR A 38 16.79 -4.94 -11.53
C THR A 38 15.78 -4.93 -12.68
N MET A 39 16.01 -4.08 -13.69
CA MET A 39 15.08 -3.88 -14.80
C MET A 39 15.83 -3.81 -16.13
N ASP A 40 15.17 -4.24 -17.20
CA ASP A 40 15.65 -4.14 -18.58
C ASP A 40 14.71 -3.16 -19.31
N ASP A 41 14.99 -1.86 -19.13
CA ASP A 41 14.11 -0.77 -19.55
C ASP A 41 13.88 -0.78 -21.07
N GLU A 42 14.94 -0.95 -21.87
CA GLU A 42 14.85 -1.01 -23.34
C GLU A 42 13.91 -2.15 -23.81
N ARG A 43 13.98 -3.31 -23.16
CA ARG A 43 13.12 -4.46 -23.50
C ARG A 43 11.67 -4.25 -23.07
N LEU A 44 11.45 -3.57 -21.95
CA LEU A 44 10.11 -3.21 -21.48
C LEU A 44 9.47 -2.15 -22.38
N GLU A 45 10.21 -1.11 -22.76
CA GLU A 45 9.77 -0.03 -23.64
C GLU A 45 9.50 -0.50 -25.08
N SER A 46 10.34 -1.40 -25.60
CA SER A 46 10.18 -1.95 -26.95
C SER A 46 9.03 -2.95 -27.10
N GLY A 47 8.30 -3.27 -26.02
CA GLY A 47 7.17 -4.20 -26.05
C GLY A 47 7.58 -5.67 -26.29
N GLN A 48 8.87 -5.98 -26.17
CA GLN A 48 9.39 -7.34 -26.31
C GLN A 48 9.01 -8.24 -25.11
N VAL A 49 8.66 -7.63 -23.98
CA VAL A 49 8.10 -8.34 -22.82
C VAL A 49 6.61 -8.66 -23.09
N PRO A 50 6.18 -9.92 -22.97
CA PRO A 50 4.77 -10.27 -23.07
C PRO A 50 3.90 -9.43 -22.14
N LYS A 51 2.77 -8.93 -22.67
CA LYS A 51 1.82 -8.08 -21.93
C LYS A 51 1.47 -8.59 -20.52
N PRO A 52 1.24 -9.90 -20.29
CA PRO A 52 0.93 -10.39 -18.95
C PRO A 52 2.03 -10.11 -17.92
N TYR A 53 3.31 -10.19 -18.30
CA TYR A 53 4.42 -9.93 -17.37
C TYR A 53 4.61 -8.44 -17.08
N PHE A 54 4.34 -7.58 -18.06
CA PHE A 54 4.32 -6.14 -17.84
C PHE A 54 3.19 -5.75 -16.87
N GLN A 55 2.00 -6.30 -17.06
CA GLN A 55 0.85 -6.09 -16.16
C GLN A 55 1.14 -6.62 -14.74
N GLU A 56 1.78 -7.78 -14.62
CA GLU A 56 2.21 -8.30 -13.31
C GLU A 56 3.18 -7.35 -12.61
N LEU A 57 4.14 -6.78 -13.34
CA LEU A 57 5.08 -5.80 -12.80
C LEU A 57 4.36 -4.53 -12.31
N GLU A 58 3.43 -3.98 -13.10
CA GLU A 58 2.61 -2.83 -12.70
C GLU A 58 1.79 -3.14 -11.43
N GLU A 59 1.17 -4.31 -11.36
CA GLU A 59 0.40 -4.73 -10.19
C GLU A 59 1.28 -4.90 -8.94
N ARG A 60 2.50 -5.43 -9.10
CA ARG A 60 3.47 -5.53 -7.99
C ARG A 60 3.91 -4.14 -7.51
N ILE A 61 4.19 -3.22 -8.43
CA ILE A 61 4.52 -1.81 -8.09
C ILE A 61 3.35 -1.15 -7.35
N ARG A 62 2.12 -1.32 -7.84
CA ARG A 62 0.90 -0.83 -7.17
C ARG A 62 0.75 -1.41 -5.77
N LYS A 63 0.96 -2.72 -5.59
CA LYS A 63 0.93 -3.37 -4.26
C LYS A 63 1.99 -2.82 -3.30
N ILE A 64 3.20 -2.54 -3.79
CA ILE A 64 4.30 -1.95 -2.99
C ILE A 64 3.97 -0.51 -2.60
N ARG A 65 3.51 0.31 -3.57
CA ARG A 65 3.08 1.70 -3.34
C ARG A 65 1.96 1.82 -2.32
N THR A 66 1.06 0.85 -2.32
CA THR A 66 -0.13 0.85 -1.47
C THR A 66 0.08 0.14 -0.13
N SER A 67 1.26 -0.42 0.15
CA SER A 67 1.59 -0.83 1.51
C SER A 67 1.40 0.36 2.44
N GLU A 68 0.72 0.20 3.59
CA GLU A 68 0.32 1.35 4.42
C GLU A 68 1.50 2.24 4.82
N ALA A 69 2.67 1.65 5.07
CA ALA A 69 3.89 2.39 5.37
C ALA A 69 4.28 3.35 4.23
N ASN A 70 4.36 2.87 2.98
CA ASN A 70 4.74 3.71 1.83
C ASN A 70 3.61 4.65 1.40
N PHE A 71 2.37 4.20 1.56
CA PHE A 71 1.15 4.92 1.23
C PHE A 71 1.00 6.19 2.08
N TYR A 72 0.94 6.03 3.41
CA TYR A 72 0.79 7.17 4.31
C TYR A 72 2.05 8.01 4.33
N GLN A 73 3.22 7.44 4.04
CA GLN A 73 4.42 8.24 3.86
C GLN A 73 4.29 9.17 2.65
N LYS A 74 3.87 8.70 1.48
CA LYS A 74 3.68 9.59 0.31
C LYS A 74 2.60 10.64 0.52
N VAL A 75 1.47 10.24 1.11
CA VAL A 75 0.40 11.17 1.49
C VAL A 75 0.97 12.23 2.46
N ARG A 76 1.75 11.82 3.46
CA ARG A 76 2.49 12.73 4.35
C ARG A 76 3.46 13.62 3.60
N ASP A 77 4.23 13.09 2.67
CA ASP A 77 5.27 13.84 1.95
C ASP A 77 4.65 14.96 1.11
N VAL A 78 3.55 14.68 0.40
CA VAL A 78 2.83 15.70 -0.36
C VAL A 78 2.19 16.72 0.56
N PHE A 79 1.53 16.31 1.64
CA PHE A 79 0.90 17.26 2.54
C PHE A 79 1.89 18.02 3.43
N ALA A 80 3.10 17.49 3.62
CA ALA A 80 4.19 18.17 4.30
C ALA A 80 4.74 19.35 3.46
N THR A 81 4.42 19.43 2.17
CA THR A 81 4.71 20.63 1.36
C THR A 81 3.73 21.77 1.61
N SER A 82 2.66 21.54 2.37
CA SER A 82 1.68 22.59 2.69
C SER A 82 2.33 23.71 3.50
N ALA A 83 1.95 24.95 3.21
CA ALA A 83 2.56 26.13 3.83
C ALA A 83 2.36 26.19 5.37
N ASP A 84 1.28 25.58 5.87
CA ASP A 84 0.92 25.52 7.30
C ASP A 84 1.25 24.17 7.96
N TYR A 85 1.98 23.27 7.29
CA TYR A 85 2.31 21.97 7.86
C TYR A 85 3.22 22.10 9.08
N ASN A 86 2.78 21.52 10.20
CA ASN A 86 3.61 21.35 11.39
C ASN A 86 3.37 19.95 12.00
N PRO A 87 4.38 19.07 12.00
CA PRO A 87 4.24 17.69 12.48
C PRO A 87 3.98 17.58 13.98
N LYS A 88 4.26 18.64 14.75
CA LYS A 88 4.07 18.66 16.21
C LYS A 88 2.66 19.07 16.62
N LEU A 89 1.85 19.58 15.68
CA LEU A 89 0.47 19.97 15.97
C LEU A 89 -0.45 18.75 15.90
N GLY A 90 -1.36 18.61 16.88
CA GLY A 90 -2.38 17.55 16.88
C GLY A 90 -3.26 17.57 15.61
N TYR A 91 -3.35 18.73 14.96
CA TYR A 91 -4.02 18.92 13.68
C TYR A 91 -3.48 17.99 12.57
N ALA A 92 -2.16 17.78 12.46
CA ALA A 92 -1.59 16.90 11.43
C ALA A 92 -2.06 15.46 11.61
N LYS A 93 -2.06 14.94 12.85
CA LYS A 93 -2.57 13.60 13.15
C LYS A 93 -4.05 13.45 12.79
N SER A 94 -4.87 14.43 13.20
CA SER A 94 -6.30 14.43 12.86
C SER A 94 -6.54 14.46 11.36
N PHE A 95 -5.79 15.30 10.63
CA PHE A 95 -5.89 15.41 9.19
C PHE A 95 -5.59 14.08 8.49
N PHE A 96 -4.51 13.38 8.85
CA PHE A 96 -4.20 12.09 8.22
C PHE A 96 -5.26 11.03 8.52
N SER A 97 -5.79 11.00 9.74
CA SER A 97 -6.92 10.12 10.09
C SER A 97 -8.18 10.45 9.29
N THR A 98 -8.48 11.74 9.05
CA THR A 98 -9.60 12.17 8.20
C THR A 98 -9.40 11.73 6.75
N VAL A 99 -8.22 11.95 6.17
CA VAL A 99 -7.90 11.53 4.79
C VAL A 99 -8.02 10.01 4.64
N GLN A 100 -7.47 9.25 5.59
CA GLN A 100 -7.60 7.79 5.64
C GLN A 100 -9.07 7.35 5.65
N ASN A 101 -9.87 7.92 6.54
CA ASN A 101 -11.28 7.55 6.67
C ASN A 101 -12.09 7.91 5.42
N LYS A 102 -11.81 9.05 4.77
CA LYS A 102 -12.47 9.43 3.50
C LYS A 102 -12.19 8.42 2.39
N PHE A 103 -10.94 7.94 2.24
CA PHE A 103 -10.62 6.92 1.24
C PHE A 103 -11.27 5.56 1.56
N HIS A 104 -11.26 5.14 2.82
CA HIS A 104 -11.95 3.90 3.21
C HIS A 104 -13.45 4.00 2.93
N TYR A 105 -14.07 5.09 3.36
CA TYR A 105 -15.49 5.35 3.18
C TYR A 105 -15.91 5.37 1.71
N ALA A 106 -15.12 6.02 0.84
CA ALA A 106 -15.36 6.05 -0.60
C ALA A 106 -15.41 4.66 -1.25
N ILE A 107 -14.82 3.64 -0.63
CA ILE A 107 -14.78 2.26 -1.14
C ILE A 107 -15.81 1.36 -0.45
N THR A 108 -15.99 1.51 0.86
CA THR A 108 -16.74 0.55 1.68
C THR A 108 -18.01 1.14 2.32
N GLY A 109 -18.19 2.46 2.30
CA GLY A 109 -19.18 3.17 3.09
C GLY A 109 -18.88 3.19 4.59
N LEU A 110 -17.66 2.80 5.00
CA LEU A 110 -17.25 2.67 6.39
C LEU A 110 -15.89 3.33 6.64
N THR A 111 -15.73 3.95 7.80
CA THR A 111 -14.43 4.41 8.32
C THR A 111 -13.52 3.24 8.66
N ALA A 112 -12.22 3.50 8.87
CA ALA A 112 -11.26 2.45 9.24
C ALA A 112 -11.69 1.67 10.50
N ALA A 113 -12.15 2.39 11.53
CA ALA A 113 -12.62 1.79 12.78
C ALA A 113 -13.86 0.92 12.56
N GLU A 114 -14.82 1.37 11.74
CA GLU A 114 -16.03 0.61 11.41
C GLU A 114 -15.74 -0.63 10.56
N ILE A 115 -14.78 -0.57 9.63
CA ILE A 115 -14.34 -1.73 8.84
C ILE A 115 -13.82 -2.81 9.79
N VAL A 116 -12.86 -2.48 10.65
CA VAL A 116 -12.29 -3.45 11.60
C VAL A 116 -13.39 -3.97 12.52
N ASN A 117 -14.14 -3.06 13.14
CA ASN A 117 -15.18 -3.41 14.11
C ASN A 117 -16.28 -4.29 13.51
N SER A 118 -16.66 -4.09 12.24
CA SER A 118 -17.70 -4.91 11.59
C SER A 118 -17.19 -6.25 11.07
N ARG A 119 -15.90 -6.36 10.72
CA ARG A 119 -15.36 -7.53 10.01
C ARG A 119 -14.58 -8.50 10.89
N ILE A 120 -13.96 -8.02 11.97
CA ILE A 120 -13.22 -8.87 12.90
C ILE A 120 -14.12 -9.88 13.59
N ASP A 121 -13.70 -11.14 13.57
CA ASP A 121 -14.47 -12.26 14.13
C ASP A 121 -13.55 -13.45 14.45
N SER A 122 -13.43 -13.78 15.73
CA SER A 122 -12.66 -14.91 16.25
C SER A 122 -13.24 -16.29 15.89
N ALA A 123 -14.45 -16.35 15.34
CA ALA A 123 -15.02 -17.59 14.79
C ALA A 123 -14.61 -17.82 13.33
N LYS A 124 -14.19 -16.77 12.61
CA LYS A 124 -13.69 -16.91 11.23
C LYS A 124 -12.26 -17.40 11.21
N GLU A 125 -11.89 -18.00 10.08
CA GLU A 125 -10.48 -18.25 9.79
C GLU A 125 -9.70 -16.92 9.83
N ASN A 126 -8.49 -16.98 10.37
CA ASN A 126 -7.56 -15.84 10.41
C ASN A 126 -8.19 -14.54 10.98
N LEU A 127 -9.08 -14.62 11.98
CA LEU A 127 -9.78 -13.46 12.58
C LEU A 127 -10.66 -12.64 11.61
N GLY A 128 -10.91 -13.16 10.41
CA GLY A 128 -11.54 -12.42 9.31
C GLY A 128 -10.58 -11.54 8.50
N LEU A 129 -9.27 -11.60 8.76
CA LEU A 129 -8.27 -10.95 7.92
C LEU A 129 -8.18 -11.65 6.55
N THR A 130 -7.89 -10.85 5.54
CA THR A 130 -7.73 -11.25 4.13
C THR A 130 -6.30 -11.01 3.64
N ASN A 131 -5.58 -10.09 4.29
CA ASN A 131 -4.23 -9.69 3.92
C ASN A 131 -3.43 -9.44 5.20
N TRP A 132 -2.38 -10.22 5.49
CA TRP A 132 -1.43 -9.94 6.59
C TRP A 132 -0.06 -10.54 6.27
N LYS A 133 0.94 -10.24 7.10
CA LYS A 133 2.31 -10.75 6.92
C LYS A 133 2.68 -11.68 8.07
N GLY A 134 3.32 -12.79 7.75
CA GLY A 134 3.77 -13.77 8.74
C GLY A 134 2.68 -14.77 9.13
N GLU A 135 3.06 -15.74 9.95
CA GLU A 135 2.21 -16.87 10.34
C GLU A 135 1.28 -16.51 11.50
N ILE A 136 1.71 -15.61 12.38
CA ILE A 136 0.97 -15.22 13.58
C ILE A 136 0.37 -13.84 13.38
N ILE A 137 -0.93 -13.72 13.60
CA ILE A 137 -1.66 -12.45 13.54
C ILE A 137 -1.34 -11.64 14.78
N THR A 138 -0.73 -10.46 14.59
CA THR A 138 -0.46 -9.53 15.69
C THR A 138 -1.62 -8.59 15.93
N ARG A 139 -1.68 -7.99 17.12
CA ARG A 139 -2.67 -6.94 17.43
C ARG A 139 -2.59 -5.79 16.42
N ASP A 140 -1.37 -5.31 16.13
CA ASP A 140 -1.17 -4.20 15.21
C ASP A 140 -1.68 -4.54 13.79
N GLN A 141 -1.64 -5.81 13.38
CA GLN A 141 -2.25 -6.25 12.12
C GLN A 141 -3.78 -6.33 12.20
N ALA A 142 -4.33 -6.76 13.33
CA ALA A 142 -5.77 -6.83 13.54
C ALA A 142 -6.42 -5.44 13.71
N GLU A 143 -5.66 -4.39 14.00
CA GLU A 143 -6.14 -3.00 14.05
C GLU A 143 -6.14 -2.30 12.66
N VAL A 144 -5.54 -2.93 11.65
CA VAL A 144 -5.39 -2.35 10.31
C VAL A 144 -6.61 -2.66 9.43
N ALA A 145 -7.41 -1.64 9.11
CA ALA A 145 -8.62 -1.78 8.31
C ALA A 145 -8.38 -2.40 6.92
N LYS A 146 -7.25 -2.06 6.28
CA LYS A 146 -6.85 -2.63 4.99
C LYS A 146 -6.77 -4.16 5.01
N ASN A 147 -6.39 -4.74 6.14
CA ASN A 147 -6.24 -6.19 6.27
C ASN A 147 -7.57 -6.94 6.22
N TYR A 148 -8.70 -6.24 6.35
CA TYR A 148 -10.05 -6.77 6.23
C TYR A 148 -10.71 -6.48 4.88
N LEU A 149 -10.02 -5.81 3.95
CA LEU A 149 -10.55 -5.49 2.62
C LEU A 149 -10.45 -6.68 1.66
N GLN A 150 -11.55 -6.97 0.98
CA GLN A 150 -11.56 -7.96 -0.10
C GLN A 150 -10.69 -7.50 -1.27
N GLU A 151 -10.27 -8.43 -2.13
CA GLU A 151 -9.37 -8.14 -3.24
C GLU A 151 -9.86 -7.00 -4.14
N LEU A 152 -11.16 -6.98 -4.47
CA LEU A 152 -11.74 -5.93 -5.30
C LEU A 152 -11.80 -4.57 -4.59
N GLU A 153 -12.14 -4.55 -3.30
CA GLU A 153 -12.13 -3.32 -2.49
C GLU A 153 -10.72 -2.76 -2.39
N LEU A 154 -9.74 -3.62 -2.11
CA LEU A 154 -8.34 -3.24 -2.05
C LEU A 154 -7.84 -2.70 -3.39
N LYS A 155 -8.21 -3.34 -4.51
CA LYS A 155 -7.88 -2.86 -5.86
C LYS A 155 -8.48 -1.48 -6.13
N ARG A 156 -9.75 -1.25 -5.78
CA ARG A 156 -10.42 0.05 -5.94
C ARG A 156 -9.79 1.13 -5.06
N LEU A 157 -9.52 0.83 -3.79
CA LEU A 157 -8.83 1.73 -2.87
C LEU A 157 -7.47 2.16 -3.43
N ASN A 158 -6.69 1.18 -3.89
CA ASN A 158 -5.36 1.43 -4.46
C ASN A 158 -5.43 2.36 -5.68
N LEU A 159 -6.35 2.10 -6.62
CA LEU A 159 -6.51 2.92 -7.83
C LEU A 159 -6.94 4.35 -7.50
N LEU A 160 -7.93 4.50 -6.61
CA LEU A 160 -8.46 5.82 -6.22
C LEU A 160 -7.38 6.68 -5.57
N VAL A 161 -6.56 6.09 -4.70
CA VAL A 161 -5.50 6.84 -4.04
C VAL A 161 -4.33 7.12 -4.97
N GLU A 162 -3.95 6.18 -5.85
CA GLU A 162 -2.91 6.45 -6.86
C GLU A 162 -3.29 7.68 -7.71
N GLN A 163 -4.54 7.77 -8.14
CA GLN A 163 -5.04 8.90 -8.91
C GLN A 163 -5.01 10.20 -8.09
N PHE A 164 -5.39 10.17 -6.81
CA PHE A 164 -5.29 11.36 -5.95
C PHE A 164 -3.84 11.80 -5.70
N LEU A 165 -2.91 10.86 -5.50
CA LEU A 165 -1.49 11.16 -5.32
C LEU A 165 -0.91 11.80 -6.58
N SER A 166 -1.25 11.30 -7.78
CA SER A 166 -0.83 11.93 -9.03
C SER A 166 -1.40 13.35 -9.19
N PHE A 167 -2.65 13.57 -8.78
CA PHE A 167 -3.22 14.92 -8.72
C PHE A 167 -2.43 15.83 -7.78
N ALA A 168 -2.11 15.33 -6.58
CA ALA A 168 -1.43 16.10 -5.55
C ALA A 168 0.04 16.41 -5.92
N GLU A 169 0.73 15.44 -6.54
CA GLU A 169 2.06 15.61 -7.12
C GLU A 169 2.06 16.69 -8.21
N LEU A 170 1.05 16.71 -9.09
CA LEU A 170 0.92 17.77 -10.10
C LEU A 170 0.77 19.16 -9.47
N GLN A 171 -0.03 19.31 -8.41
CA GLN A 171 -0.15 20.61 -7.71
C GLN A 171 1.21 21.09 -7.18
N SER A 172 2.01 20.16 -6.65
CA SER A 172 3.36 20.43 -6.14
C SER A 172 4.32 20.84 -7.26
N VAL A 173 4.33 20.11 -8.39
CA VAL A 173 5.14 20.43 -9.58
C VAL A 173 4.78 21.78 -10.17
N GLU A 174 3.50 22.13 -10.19
CA GLU A 174 3.01 23.44 -10.64
C GLU A 174 3.24 24.58 -9.63
N GLN A 175 3.92 24.30 -8.50
CA GLN A 175 4.26 25.27 -7.46
C GLN A 175 3.04 26.02 -6.89
N ARG A 176 1.88 25.35 -6.85
CA ARG A 176 0.69 25.94 -6.25
C ARG A 176 0.83 25.87 -4.73
N VAL A 177 0.70 27.02 -4.08
CA VAL A 177 0.70 27.09 -2.62
C VAL A 177 -0.60 26.45 -2.11
N MET A 178 -0.45 25.40 -1.31
CA MET A 178 -1.55 24.66 -0.70
C MET A 178 -1.45 24.74 0.81
N TYR A 179 -2.60 24.88 1.46
CA TYR A 179 -2.75 24.68 2.91
C TYR A 179 -3.36 23.31 3.18
N MET A 180 -3.15 22.77 4.37
CA MET A 180 -3.72 21.48 4.78
C MET A 180 -5.25 21.43 4.64
N ARG A 181 -5.93 22.55 4.88
CA ARG A 181 -7.38 22.64 4.65
C ARG A 181 -7.76 22.54 3.17
N ASP A 182 -6.99 23.15 2.27
CA ASP A 182 -7.26 23.10 0.84
C ASP A 182 -7.19 21.67 0.32
N TRP A 183 -6.28 20.87 0.88
CA TRP A 183 -6.17 19.46 0.56
C TRP A 183 -7.40 18.63 0.95
N LEU A 184 -8.07 18.95 2.06
CA LEU A 184 -9.34 18.31 2.40
C LEU A 184 -10.44 18.66 1.39
N VAL A 185 -10.51 19.93 1.00
CA VAL A 185 -11.48 20.39 -0.01
C VAL A 185 -11.20 19.71 -1.36
N LYS A 186 -9.93 19.66 -1.78
CA LYS A 186 -9.53 18.98 -3.03
C LYS A 186 -9.77 17.49 -2.99
N LEU A 187 -9.60 16.84 -1.83
CA LEU A 187 -9.94 15.44 -1.67
C LEU A 187 -11.45 15.21 -1.84
N ASP A 188 -12.28 16.07 -1.26
CA ASP A 188 -13.74 15.95 -1.41
C ASP A 188 -14.17 16.18 -2.86
N ASP A 189 -13.68 17.23 -3.52
CA ASP A 189 -13.91 17.48 -4.96
C ASP A 189 -13.49 16.27 -5.82
N PHE A 190 -12.33 15.69 -5.50
CA PHE A 190 -11.77 14.54 -6.21
C PHE A 190 -12.61 13.27 -6.03
N LEU A 191 -13.11 13.03 -4.82
CA LEU A 191 -13.98 11.89 -4.53
C LEU A 191 -15.32 12.04 -5.27
N ILE A 192 -15.90 13.24 -5.26
CA ILE A 192 -17.12 13.54 -6.02
C ILE A 192 -16.91 13.33 -7.52
N LEU A 193 -15.78 13.79 -8.08
CA LEU A 193 -15.43 13.59 -9.49
C LEU A 193 -15.35 12.11 -9.89
N ASN A 194 -15.04 11.23 -8.94
CA ASN A 194 -14.95 9.78 -9.13
C ASN A 194 -16.26 9.04 -8.78
N ASP A 195 -17.38 9.76 -8.72
CA ASP A 195 -18.70 9.26 -8.33
C ASP A 195 -18.67 8.52 -6.98
N LYS A 196 -17.92 9.05 -6.01
CA LYS A 196 -17.82 8.50 -4.65
C LYS A 196 -18.62 9.31 -3.65
N GLU A 197 -19.19 8.58 -2.69
CA GLU A 197 -19.77 9.20 -1.50
C GLU A 197 -18.67 9.73 -0.59
N ILE A 198 -18.93 10.89 0.01
CA ILE A 198 -18.00 11.58 0.91
C ILE A 198 -18.42 11.36 2.37
N LEU A 199 -17.42 11.09 3.21
CA LEU A 199 -17.61 11.06 4.65
C LEU A 199 -17.74 12.51 5.17
N ASN A 200 -18.92 12.82 5.72
CA ASN A 200 -19.28 14.14 6.25
C ASN A 200 -19.19 14.24 7.79
N ASP A 201 -19.06 13.10 8.48
CA ASP A 201 -18.96 13.01 9.94
C ASP A 201 -17.73 12.19 10.38
N ALA A 202 -17.65 11.84 11.66
CA ALA A 202 -16.53 11.09 12.22
C ALA A 202 -16.70 9.56 12.16
N GLY A 203 -17.81 9.05 11.62
CA GLY A 203 -18.25 7.67 11.73
C GLY A 203 -18.95 7.37 13.08
N GLY A 204 -19.54 6.19 13.17
CA GLY A 204 -20.27 5.70 14.34
C GLY A 204 -19.44 4.89 15.34
N VAL A 205 -18.18 4.56 15.02
CA VAL A 205 -17.29 3.76 15.88
C VAL A 205 -16.01 4.52 16.17
N SER A 206 -15.71 4.73 17.45
CA SER A 206 -14.48 5.35 17.88
C SER A 206 -13.28 4.40 17.79
N HIS A 207 -12.08 4.97 17.67
CA HIS A 207 -10.83 4.18 17.66
C HIS A 207 -10.68 3.32 18.91
N LYS A 208 -11.07 3.84 20.09
CA LYS A 208 -10.99 3.13 21.37
C LYS A 208 -11.94 1.94 21.44
N GLU A 209 -13.15 2.08 20.89
CA GLU A 209 -14.10 0.96 20.79
C GLU A 209 -13.58 -0.13 19.86
N MET A 210 -13.00 0.25 18.72
CA MET A 210 -12.35 -0.68 17.80
C MET A 210 -11.19 -1.43 18.49
N GLU A 211 -10.26 -0.72 19.16
CA GLU A 211 -9.15 -1.35 19.88
C GLU A 211 -9.63 -2.37 20.92
N GLN A 212 -10.69 -2.02 21.66
CA GLN A 212 -11.26 -2.90 22.67
C GLN A 212 -11.81 -4.18 22.03
N LYS A 213 -12.58 -4.05 20.94
CA LYS A 213 -13.09 -5.22 20.21
C LYS A 213 -11.97 -6.08 19.63
N VAL A 214 -10.92 -5.45 19.08
CA VAL A 214 -9.75 -6.18 18.57
C VAL A 214 -9.10 -7.02 19.66
N ARG A 215 -8.87 -6.44 20.84
CA ARG A 215 -8.27 -7.18 21.97
C ARG A 215 -9.12 -8.37 22.39
N GLU A 216 -10.43 -8.20 22.46
CA GLU A 216 -11.37 -9.25 22.84
C GLU A 216 -11.41 -10.40 21.83
N GLU A 217 -11.55 -10.10 20.54
CA GLU A 217 -11.59 -11.12 19.49
C GLU A 217 -10.25 -11.83 19.32
N LEU A 218 -9.13 -11.10 19.42
CA LEU A 218 -7.79 -11.70 19.31
C LEU A 218 -7.49 -12.64 20.49
N MET A 219 -7.94 -12.29 21.70
CA MET A 219 -7.85 -13.19 22.86
C MET A 219 -8.64 -14.48 22.65
N LYS A 220 -9.91 -14.39 22.21
CA LYS A 220 -10.75 -15.55 21.89
C LYS A 220 -10.14 -16.43 20.80
N TYR A 221 -9.60 -15.83 19.75
CA TYR A 221 -8.97 -16.54 18.64
C TYR A 221 -7.71 -17.29 19.07
N ASN A 222 -6.82 -16.63 19.81
CA ASN A 222 -5.59 -17.25 20.31
C ASN A 222 -5.89 -18.42 21.26
N GLN A 223 -6.92 -18.30 22.11
CA GLN A 223 -7.33 -19.41 22.96
C GLN A 223 -7.78 -20.63 22.14
N LYS A 224 -8.61 -20.43 21.11
CA LYS A 224 -9.02 -21.54 20.21
C LYS A 224 -7.85 -22.18 19.46
N MET A 225 -6.83 -21.40 19.12
CA MET A 225 -5.64 -21.90 18.42
C MET A 225 -4.72 -22.72 19.33
N LEU A 226 -4.76 -22.47 20.65
CA LEU A 226 -4.03 -23.28 21.65
C LEU A 226 -4.74 -24.59 22.00
N GLU A 227 -6.07 -24.65 21.81
CA GLU A 227 -6.90 -25.82 22.08
C GLU A 227 -6.94 -26.84 20.91
N LYS A 228 -6.37 -26.48 19.75
CA LYS A 228 -6.23 -27.33 18.56
C LYS A 228 -4.85 -27.98 18.47
#